data_AF-A0A7C1KLC0-F1
#
_entry.id   AF-A0A7C1KLC0-F1
#
_cell.length_a   1.000
_cell.length_b   1.000
_cell.length_c   1.000
_cell.angle_alpha   90.00
_cell.angle_beta   90.00
_cell.angle_gamma   90.00
#
_symmetry.space_group_name_H-M   'P 1'
#
loop_
_entity.id
_entity.type
_entity.pdbx_description
1 polymer ?
#
loop_
_entity_poly.entity_id
_entity_poly.type
_entity_poly.pdbx_seq_one_letter_code
_entity_poly.pdbx_strand_id
1 'polypeptide(L)'
;VTAENQEQADKRIPILLGIPAVKRFVSVEPMLSLMDISKYLKVVNESGFQDYGGPFAGRDKLDWVICGGESGSGARPMNINWVRSLRDQCIEGGTPFFFKQWGEWHPNWHEMAEFDIDYSQRHISMNFDDGMSMIRVGKKKAGRKLDRQIWDQRP
;
A
#
# COMPACT_ATOMS: atom_id res chain seq x y z
N VAL A 1 -4.19 9.14 -8.77
CA VAL A 1 -3.87 10.17 -7.73
C VAL A 1 -2.90 9.58 -6.71
N THR A 2 -2.25 10.39 -5.86
CA THR A 2 -1.50 9.89 -4.69
C THR A 2 -2.33 10.05 -3.42
N ALA A 3 -2.15 9.17 -2.43
CA ALA A 3 -2.81 9.25 -1.13
C ALA A 3 -1.89 8.71 -0.04
N GLU A 4 -1.29 9.62 0.72
CA GLU A 4 -0.29 9.28 1.74
C GLU A 4 -0.95 8.82 3.06
N ASN A 5 -2.21 9.21 3.30
CA ASN A 5 -3.02 8.90 4.48
C ASN A 5 -4.53 8.98 4.17
N GLN A 6 -5.38 8.62 5.14
CA GLN A 6 -6.83 8.53 4.96
C GLN A 6 -7.44 9.84 4.47
N GLU A 7 -7.01 10.97 5.02
CA GLU A 7 -7.51 12.29 4.62
C GLU A 7 -7.26 12.56 3.12
N GLN A 8 -6.06 12.25 2.62
CA GLN A 8 -5.75 12.42 1.20
C GLN A 8 -6.48 11.41 0.32
N ALA A 9 -6.70 10.18 0.81
CA ALA A 9 -7.52 9.18 0.11
C ALA A 9 -8.96 9.66 -0.06
N ASP A 10 -9.61 10.08 1.04
CA ASP A 10 -10.99 10.57 1.04
C ASP A 10 -11.17 11.84 0.21
N LYS A 11 -10.15 12.71 0.17
CA LYS A 11 -10.16 13.92 -0.66
C LYS A 11 -9.99 13.61 -2.16
N ARG A 12 -9.06 12.75 -2.53
CA ARG A 12 -8.57 12.64 -3.92
C ARG A 12 -9.18 11.49 -4.70
N ILE A 13 -9.54 10.37 -4.05
CA ILE A 13 -10.10 9.21 -4.76
C ILE A 13 -11.48 9.53 -5.35
N PRO A 14 -12.43 10.18 -4.64
CA PRO A 14 -13.72 10.53 -5.23
C PRO A 14 -13.60 11.43 -6.47
N ILE A 15 -12.67 12.39 -6.43
CA ILE A 15 -12.38 13.27 -7.58
C ILE A 15 -11.90 12.44 -8.77
N LEU A 16 -10.99 11.48 -8.54
CA LEU A 16 -10.53 10.58 -9.61
C LEU A 16 -11.67 9.74 -10.21
N LEU A 17 -12.57 9.22 -9.37
CA LEU A 17 -13.71 8.43 -9.81
C LEU A 17 -14.69 9.24 -10.69
N GLY A 18 -14.89 10.52 -10.37
CA GLY A 18 -15.71 11.45 -11.16
C GLY A 18 -15.11 11.84 -12.53
N ILE A 19 -13.83 11.54 -12.78
CA ILE A 19 -13.19 11.83 -14.08
C ILE A 19 -13.45 10.66 -15.06
N PRO A 20 -13.79 10.94 -16.32
CA PRO A 20 -13.93 9.93 -17.38
C PRO A 20 -12.55 9.45 -17.85
N ALA A 21 -11.85 8.73 -16.98
CA ALA A 21 -10.54 8.14 -17.25
C ALA A 21 -10.67 6.67 -17.71
N VAL A 22 -9.79 6.25 -18.62
CA VAL A 22 -9.73 4.85 -19.11
C VAL A 22 -9.28 3.89 -18.01
N LYS A 23 -8.35 4.33 -17.15
CA LYS A 23 -7.86 3.61 -15.97
C LYS A 23 -7.75 4.57 -14.79
N ARG A 24 -8.23 4.15 -13.63
CA ARG A 24 -8.20 4.90 -12.37
C ARG A 24 -7.36 4.15 -11.35
N PHE A 25 -6.24 4.74 -10.98
CA PHE A 25 -5.36 4.16 -9.97
C PHE A 25 -5.00 5.16 -8.87
N VAL A 26 -4.75 4.62 -7.68
CA VAL A 26 -4.20 5.36 -6.54
C VAL A 26 -2.82 4.83 -6.20
N SER A 27 -1.90 5.76 -5.94
CA SER A 27 -0.58 5.48 -5.41
C SER A 27 -0.55 5.86 -3.94
N VAL A 28 -0.53 4.86 -3.07
CA VAL A 28 -0.38 4.99 -1.63
C VAL A 28 1.12 5.06 -1.30
N GLU A 29 1.73 6.18 -1.67
CA GLU A 29 3.18 6.38 -1.64
C GLU A 29 3.58 7.82 -1.27
N PRO A 30 4.37 8.02 -0.19
CA PRO A 30 4.62 7.03 0.85
C PRO A 30 3.34 6.72 1.63
N MET A 31 3.13 5.47 2.05
CA MET A 31 2.06 5.16 3.02
C MET A 31 2.48 5.61 4.43
N LEU A 32 1.74 6.56 5.01
CA LEU A 32 2.08 7.18 6.29
C LEU A 32 1.14 6.82 7.43
N SER A 33 0.02 6.15 7.14
CA SER A 33 -0.92 5.67 8.15
C SER A 33 -1.65 4.43 7.67
N LEU A 34 -2.30 3.71 8.60
CA LEU A 34 -3.37 2.78 8.25
C LEU A 34 -4.45 3.53 7.47
N MET A 35 -5.05 2.85 6.48
CA MET A 35 -6.12 3.40 5.66
C MET A 35 -7.15 2.33 5.32
N ASP A 36 -8.40 2.76 5.22
CA ASP A 36 -9.49 1.99 4.66
C ASP A 36 -9.98 2.66 3.36
N ILE A 37 -9.73 1.97 2.25
CA ILE A 37 -10.21 2.36 0.92
C ILE A 37 -11.18 1.34 0.34
N SER A 38 -11.64 0.37 1.14
CA SER A 38 -12.50 -0.74 0.70
C SER A 38 -13.73 -0.28 -0.08
N LYS A 39 -14.35 0.84 0.33
CA LYS A 39 -15.49 1.47 -0.34
C LYS A 39 -15.20 1.92 -1.79
N TYR A 40 -13.93 2.11 -2.15
CA TYR A 40 -13.49 2.48 -3.50
C TYR A 40 -13.01 1.28 -4.33
N LEU A 41 -13.07 0.06 -3.79
CA LEU A 41 -12.55 -1.15 -4.44
C LEU A 41 -13.66 -2.09 -4.93
N LYS A 42 -14.93 -1.82 -4.59
CA LYS A 42 -16.09 -2.63 -4.98
C LYS A 42 -17.05 -1.79 -5.81
N VAL A 43 -17.64 -2.40 -6.84
CA VAL A 43 -18.79 -1.82 -7.53
C VAL A 43 -20.03 -2.29 -6.77
N VAL A 44 -20.71 -1.37 -6.10
CA VAL A 44 -21.97 -1.63 -5.39
C VAL A 44 -23.05 -0.75 -5.98
N ASN A 45 -24.21 -1.33 -6.28
CA ASN A 45 -25.39 -0.55 -6.66
C ASN A 45 -26.05 0.08 -5.41
N GLU A 46 -27.05 0.94 -5.62
CA GLU A 46 -27.82 1.61 -4.56
C GLU A 46 -28.48 0.62 -3.56
N SER A 47 -28.70 -0.62 -3.96
CA SER A 47 -29.22 -1.70 -3.11
C SER A 47 -28.14 -2.48 -2.33
N GLY A 48 -26.86 -2.11 -2.46
CA GLY A 48 -25.74 -2.78 -1.79
C GLY A 48 -25.29 -4.09 -2.43
N PHE A 49 -25.85 -4.44 -3.59
CA PHE A 49 -25.46 -5.63 -4.35
C PHE A 49 -24.39 -5.29 -5.38
N GLN A 50 -23.53 -6.26 -5.67
CA GLN A 50 -22.46 -6.11 -6.65
C GLN A 50 -23.08 -5.97 -8.06
N ASP A 51 -22.88 -4.81 -8.69
CA ASP A 51 -23.42 -4.53 -10.02
C ASP A 51 -22.47 -5.06 -11.10
N TYR A 52 -22.98 -5.96 -11.95
CA TYR A 52 -22.25 -6.58 -13.04
C TYR A 52 -22.64 -6.01 -14.43
N GLY A 53 -23.44 -4.94 -14.50
CA GLY A 53 -24.11 -4.52 -15.74
C GLY A 53 -23.27 -3.75 -16.77
N GLY A 54 -23.15 -4.30 -17.99
CA GLY A 54 -23.03 -3.57 -19.27
C GLY A 54 -21.74 -2.78 -19.58
N PRO A 55 -21.48 -2.44 -20.87
CA PRO A 55 -20.19 -1.89 -21.31
C PRO A 55 -19.87 -0.47 -20.78
N PHE A 56 -20.84 0.20 -20.13
CA PHE A 56 -20.67 1.55 -19.57
C PHE A 56 -21.39 1.79 -18.24
N ALA A 57 -21.91 0.78 -17.52
CA ALA A 57 -22.47 1.04 -16.18
C ALA A 57 -21.37 1.06 -15.11
N GLY A 58 -21.39 2.09 -14.25
CA GLY A 58 -20.95 2.05 -12.86
C GLY A 58 -19.47 1.76 -12.56
N ARG A 59 -18.49 2.28 -13.32
CA ARG A 59 -17.08 2.20 -12.90
C ARG A 59 -16.77 3.18 -11.75
N ASP A 60 -17.36 2.96 -10.58
CA ASP A 60 -17.15 3.73 -9.35
C ASP A 60 -16.09 3.10 -8.44
N LYS A 61 -15.16 2.35 -9.03
CA LYS A 61 -14.05 1.74 -8.31
C LYS A 61 -12.70 2.01 -8.93
N LEU A 62 -11.66 1.82 -8.13
CA LEU A 62 -10.27 1.84 -8.57
C LEU A 62 -9.95 0.58 -9.37
N ASP A 63 -9.26 0.77 -10.49
CA ASP A 63 -8.74 -0.29 -11.34
C ASP A 63 -7.40 -0.84 -10.80
N TRP A 64 -6.66 -0.06 -10.00
CA TRP A 64 -5.34 -0.46 -9.51
C TRP A 64 -4.91 0.33 -8.26
N VAL A 65 -4.25 -0.36 -7.34
CA VAL A 65 -3.66 0.22 -6.13
C VAL A 65 -2.16 -0.08 -6.10
N ILE A 66 -1.36 0.97 -5.94
CA ILE A 66 0.09 0.90 -5.75
C ILE A 66 0.37 1.27 -4.30
N CYS A 67 1.26 0.55 -3.61
CA CYS A 67 1.70 0.85 -2.26
C CYS A 67 3.23 0.84 -2.15
N GLY A 68 3.79 1.76 -1.38
CA GLY A 68 5.22 1.80 -1.13
C GLY A 68 5.63 2.77 -0.03
N GLY A 69 6.78 2.48 0.56
CA GLY A 69 7.39 3.29 1.62
C GLY A 69 8.32 4.39 1.10
N GLU A 70 8.67 5.31 2.00
CA GLU A 70 9.45 6.51 1.70
C GLU A 70 10.94 6.21 1.48
N SER A 71 11.57 6.91 0.53
CA SER A 71 13.02 6.80 0.26
C SER A 71 13.74 8.10 0.65
N GLY A 72 15.05 8.03 0.88
CA GLY A 72 15.89 9.20 1.18
C GLY A 72 16.27 9.34 2.65
N SER A 73 17.07 10.37 2.96
CA SER A 73 17.69 10.55 4.27
C SER A 73 16.66 10.71 5.41
N GLY A 74 15.51 11.32 5.13
CA GLY A 74 14.42 11.56 6.08
C GLY A 74 13.23 10.59 5.96
N ALA A 75 13.41 9.43 5.33
CA ALA A 75 12.33 8.46 5.13
C ALA A 75 11.68 8.04 6.45
N ARG A 76 10.34 8.08 6.50
CA ARG A 76 9.54 7.54 7.61
C ARG A 76 9.28 6.04 7.44
N PRO A 77 9.24 5.25 8.53
CA PRO A 77 8.89 3.84 8.47
C PRO A 77 7.40 3.65 8.14
N MET A 78 7.10 2.64 7.33
CA MET A 78 5.74 2.17 7.04
C MET A 78 5.52 0.86 7.78
N ASN A 79 4.48 0.78 8.62
CA ASN A 79 4.17 -0.44 9.35
C ASN A 79 3.73 -1.57 8.40
N ILE A 80 4.26 -2.78 8.59
CA ILE A 80 3.88 -3.98 7.83
C ILE A 80 2.38 -4.30 7.87
N ASN A 81 1.72 -4.07 9.01
CA ASN A 81 0.30 -4.36 9.15
C ASN A 81 -0.56 -3.39 8.31
N TRP A 82 -0.10 -2.16 8.08
CA TRP A 82 -0.80 -1.20 7.24
C TRP A 82 -0.83 -1.67 5.78
N VAL A 83 0.33 -2.06 5.25
CA VAL A 83 0.43 -2.56 3.86
C VAL A 83 -0.29 -3.91 3.69
N ARG A 84 -0.25 -4.81 4.68
CA ARG A 84 -1.03 -6.05 4.67
C ARG A 84 -2.54 -5.76 4.61
N SER A 85 -3.02 -4.85 5.45
CA SER A 85 -4.44 -4.43 5.43
C SER A 85 -4.84 -3.88 4.05
N LEU A 86 -4.03 -3.00 3.47
CA LEU A 86 -4.31 -2.43 2.13
C LEU A 86 -4.34 -3.51 1.04
N ARG A 87 -3.38 -4.44 1.06
CA ARG A 87 -3.36 -5.60 0.17
C ARG A 87 -4.62 -6.44 0.32
N ASP A 88 -5.02 -6.75 1.55
CA ASP A 88 -6.16 -7.62 1.82
C ASP A 88 -7.47 -6.96 1.37
N GLN A 89 -7.62 -5.64 1.56
CA GLN A 89 -8.72 -4.86 0.98
C GLN A 89 -8.76 -4.96 -0.56
N CYS A 90 -7.60 -4.92 -1.22
CA CYS A 90 -7.50 -5.06 -2.68
C CYS A 90 -7.89 -6.47 -3.15
N ILE A 91 -7.42 -7.50 -2.46
CA ILE A 91 -7.80 -8.90 -2.73
C ILE A 91 -9.31 -9.07 -2.59
N GLU A 92 -9.89 -8.58 -1.50
CA GLU A 92 -11.33 -8.68 -1.23
C GLU A 92 -12.17 -7.90 -2.24
N GLY A 93 -11.69 -6.74 -2.70
CA GLY A 93 -12.35 -5.93 -3.74
C GLY A 93 -12.14 -6.44 -5.17
N GLY A 94 -11.30 -7.45 -5.37
CA GLY A 94 -10.88 -7.89 -6.71
C GLY A 94 -10.24 -6.75 -7.50
N THR A 95 -9.45 -5.91 -6.83
CA THR A 95 -8.69 -4.81 -7.46
C THR A 95 -7.20 -5.17 -7.43
N PRO A 96 -6.49 -5.13 -8.57
CA PRO A 96 -5.07 -5.38 -8.63
C PRO A 96 -4.26 -4.56 -7.62
N PHE A 97 -3.32 -5.22 -6.94
CA PHE A 97 -2.41 -4.64 -5.97
C PHE A 97 -0.94 -4.76 -6.40
N PHE A 98 -0.23 -3.64 -6.37
CA PHE A 98 1.20 -3.57 -6.65
C PHE A 98 1.95 -3.02 -5.44
N PHE A 99 2.81 -3.82 -4.83
CA PHE A 99 3.75 -3.38 -3.81
C PHE A 99 5.07 -2.98 -4.46
N LYS A 100 5.36 -1.68 -4.47
CA LYS A 100 6.55 -1.15 -5.13
C LYS A 100 7.82 -1.46 -4.36
N GLN A 101 7.84 -1.11 -3.07
CA GLN A 101 8.98 -1.28 -2.17
C GLN A 101 8.68 -0.83 -0.74
N TRP A 102 9.57 -1.18 0.19
CA TRP A 102 9.53 -0.67 1.56
C TRP A 102 10.14 0.73 1.77
N GLY A 103 10.91 1.25 0.82
CA GLY A 103 11.67 2.47 1.06
C GLY A 103 12.95 2.19 1.86
N GLU A 104 13.34 3.03 2.82
CA GLU A 104 14.59 2.83 3.58
C GLU A 104 14.52 1.82 4.74
N TRP A 105 13.32 1.33 5.05
CA TRP A 105 13.02 0.57 6.27
C TRP A 105 12.59 -0.87 5.95
N HIS A 106 12.83 -1.83 6.85
CA HIS A 106 12.38 -3.21 6.68
C HIS A 106 11.71 -3.76 7.96
N PRO A 107 10.63 -4.55 7.84
CA PRO A 107 9.79 -4.98 8.97
C PRO A 107 10.31 -6.15 9.81
N ASN A 108 11.49 -6.68 9.49
CA ASN A 108 11.96 -7.89 10.16
C ASN A 108 13.47 -7.87 10.39
N TRP A 109 13.86 -8.12 11.63
CA TRP A 109 15.23 -8.36 12.10
C TRP A 109 15.65 -9.83 11.97
N HIS A 110 14.71 -10.77 12.09
CA HIS A 110 14.98 -12.22 12.08
C HIS A 110 15.07 -12.82 10.67
N GLU A 111 14.33 -12.27 9.70
CA GLU A 111 14.53 -12.58 8.28
C GLU A 111 15.79 -11.92 7.71
N MET A 112 16.49 -11.12 8.52
CA MET A 112 17.74 -10.48 8.12
C MET A 112 18.99 -11.34 8.35
N ALA A 113 18.86 -12.63 8.70
CA ALA A 113 19.99 -13.55 8.76
C ALA A 113 20.78 -13.64 7.42
N GLU A 114 20.18 -13.17 6.31
CA GLU A 114 20.81 -13.05 4.99
C GLU A 114 21.53 -11.72 4.75
N PHE A 115 21.27 -10.69 5.57
CA PHE A 115 21.99 -9.44 5.49
C PHE A 115 23.18 -9.52 6.42
N ASP A 116 24.36 -9.29 5.88
CA ASP A 116 25.61 -9.11 6.62
C ASP A 116 25.48 -7.83 7.47
N ILE A 117 24.70 -7.94 8.56
CA ILE A 117 24.37 -6.86 9.47
C ILE A 117 25.45 -6.86 10.52
N ASP A 118 26.27 -5.81 10.47
CA ASP A 118 27.22 -5.51 11.51
C ASP A 118 26.46 -5.07 12.77
N TYR A 119 26.19 -6.03 13.66
CA TYR A 119 25.54 -5.84 14.95
C TYR A 119 26.30 -4.88 15.89
N SER A 120 27.54 -4.50 15.57
CA SER A 120 28.26 -3.45 16.30
C SER A 120 27.78 -2.03 15.96
N GLN A 121 27.05 -1.87 14.85
CA GLN A 121 26.44 -0.59 14.47
C GLN A 121 25.11 -0.40 15.20
N ARG A 122 24.92 0.82 15.75
CA ARG A 122 23.62 1.24 16.27
C ARG A 122 22.64 1.31 15.10
N HIS A 123 21.81 0.28 14.95
CA HIS A 123 20.70 0.33 14.01
C HIS A 123 19.62 1.27 14.52
N ILE A 124 19.11 2.12 13.63
CA ILE A 124 17.95 2.95 13.91
C ILE A 124 16.72 2.05 13.74
N SER A 125 16.03 1.78 14.84
CA SER A 125 14.75 1.06 14.86
C SER A 125 13.62 1.99 15.25
N MET A 126 12.42 1.75 14.73
CA MET A 126 11.20 2.42 15.13
C MET A 126 10.14 1.37 15.48
N ASN A 127 9.49 1.53 16.63
CA ASN A 127 8.44 0.65 17.11
C ASN A 127 7.08 1.33 16.90
N PHE A 128 6.09 0.53 16.55
CA PHE A 128 4.69 0.92 16.47
C PHE A 128 3.93 0.36 17.68
N ASP A 129 2.79 0.97 17.98
CA ASP A 129 1.94 0.60 19.13
C ASP A 129 1.36 -0.81 19.02
N ASP A 130 1.31 -1.38 17.82
CA ASP A 130 0.86 -2.75 17.54
C ASP A 130 1.96 -3.81 17.72
N GLY A 131 3.11 -3.42 18.29
CA GLY A 131 4.24 -4.30 18.55
C GLY A 131 5.12 -4.59 17.33
N MET A 132 4.79 -4.03 16.16
CA MET A 132 5.66 -4.13 14.99
C MET A 132 6.83 -3.16 15.11
N SER A 133 7.96 -3.55 14.53
CA SER A 133 9.14 -2.69 14.45
C SER A 133 9.68 -2.66 13.03
N MET A 134 10.33 -1.54 12.70
CA MET A 134 11.01 -1.34 11.44
C MET A 134 12.45 -0.97 11.72
N ILE A 135 13.39 -1.57 10.99
CA ILE A 135 14.81 -1.19 11.05
C ILE A 135 15.20 -0.47 9.77
N ARG A 136 15.96 0.61 9.90
CA ARG A 136 16.54 1.31 8.76
C ARG A 136 17.72 0.51 8.21
N VAL A 137 17.54 -0.01 7.00
CA VAL A 137 18.54 -0.88 6.33
C VAL A 137 19.02 -0.31 5.00
N GLY A 138 18.36 0.74 4.51
CA GLY A 138 18.65 1.34 3.21
C GLY A 138 17.81 0.72 2.09
N LYS A 139 17.40 1.55 1.13
CA LYS A 139 16.47 1.18 0.05
C LYS A 139 16.81 -0.13 -0.67
N LYS A 140 18.08 -0.31 -1.03
CA LYS A 140 18.54 -1.51 -1.75
C LYS A 140 18.33 -2.77 -0.93
N LYS A 141 18.59 -2.72 0.38
CA LYS A 141 18.45 -3.87 1.28
C LYS A 141 16.97 -4.13 1.63
N ALA A 142 16.20 -3.07 1.84
CA ALA A 142 14.79 -3.18 2.19
C ALA A 142 13.96 -3.87 1.09
N GLY A 143 14.24 -3.56 -0.18
CA GLY A 143 13.65 -4.28 -1.31
C GLY A 143 12.11 -4.14 -1.42
N ARG A 144 11.48 -5.14 -2.05
CA ARG A 144 10.06 -5.11 -2.46
C ARG A 144 9.28 -6.40 -2.20
N LYS A 145 9.78 -7.25 -1.30
CA LYS A 145 9.05 -8.45 -0.88
C LYS A 145 8.14 -8.10 0.29
N LEU A 146 6.86 -8.43 0.18
CA LEU A 146 5.91 -8.37 1.28
C LEU A 146 5.50 -9.81 1.59
N ASP A 147 5.71 -10.25 2.83
CA ASP A 147 5.49 -11.65 3.24
C ASP A 147 6.25 -12.64 2.35
N ARG A 148 7.52 -12.34 2.07
CA ARG A 148 8.45 -13.11 1.20
C ARG A 148 8.04 -13.21 -0.27
N GLN A 149 6.92 -12.61 -0.66
CA GLN A 149 6.38 -12.64 -2.01
C GLN A 149 6.50 -11.26 -2.71
N ILE A 150 6.57 -11.30 -4.04
CA ILE A 150 6.43 -10.12 -4.89
C ILE A 150 4.95 -9.92 -5.24
N TRP A 151 4.47 -8.70 -5.04
CA TRP A 151 3.11 -8.28 -5.41
C TRP A 151 3.19 -7.29 -6.56
N ASP A 152 3.01 -7.74 -7.80
CA ASP A 152 3.23 -6.94 -9.00
C ASP A 152 2.06 -6.95 -10.00
N GLN A 153 0.84 -7.15 -9.48
CA GLN A 153 -0.38 -7.20 -10.28
C GLN A 153 -0.59 -5.88 -11.04
N ARG A 154 -1.19 -5.98 -12.24
CA ARG A 154 -1.47 -4.86 -13.16
C ARG A 154 -2.96 -4.86 -13.54
N PRO A 155 -3.52 -3.70 -13.89
CA PRO A 155 -4.91 -3.56 -14.33
C PRO A 155 -5.17 -4.05 -15.75
#